data_AF-A9L0R5-F1
#
_entry.id   AF-A9L0R5-F1
#
_cell.length_a   1.000
_cell.length_b   1.000
_cell.length_c   1.000
_cell.angle_alpha   90.00
_cell.angle_beta   90.00
_cell.angle_gamma   90.00
#
_symmetry.space_group_name_H-M   'P 1'
#
loop_
_entity.id
_entity.type
_entity.pdbx_description
1 polymer ?
#
loop_
_entity_poly.entity_id
_entity_poly.type
_entity_poly.pdbx_seq_one_letter_code
_entity_poly.pdbx_strand_id
1 'polypeptide(L)'
;MNDIDNSRYEDLDWAESENLIEESTILQLINDSEVEPNLFNTFDWLNNMYERIQEPTTELLSEKLANLSAVTPEYRGKDFDTSDRTIELNEIETLEKQYNKIAEREEWRIPYKKHFRQDNPLEIFLQDISYGSYPPPEVMMMLAKCFSLYLIAEGKLSLEEVFFGRQVKRAGNYSMRKARSSNFKEFHYQVEHNKQFAIKSSTSFNLQDFALDYLRKCEKNETDCPIVDFTEANIESFITSYYRWKKQYLNESKSIIDFKETQNDAIHALISLGYSSSKAKEVVLKQSNQRLTAEEIIKKAIISLLE
;
A
#
# COMPACT_ATOMS: atom_id res chain seq x y z
N MET A 1 -16.49 -55.99 -2.24
CA MET A 1 -15.80 -55.83 -0.95
C MET A 1 -14.37 -55.49 -1.31
N ASN A 2 -14.12 -54.20 -1.56
CA ASN A 2 -12.79 -53.68 -1.83
C ASN A 2 -12.46 -52.84 -0.61
N ASP A 3 -11.54 -53.33 0.21
CA ASP A 3 -10.91 -52.56 1.27
C ASP A 3 -10.13 -51.42 0.61
N ILE A 4 -10.64 -50.21 0.77
CA ILE A 4 -9.89 -49.00 0.49
C ILE A 4 -8.97 -48.82 1.70
N ASP A 5 -7.68 -48.93 1.44
CA ASP A 5 -6.59 -48.71 2.37
C ASP A 5 -6.66 -47.27 2.91
N ASN A 6 -7.27 -47.12 4.09
CA ASN A 6 -7.42 -45.86 4.82
C ASN A 6 -6.13 -45.40 5.51
N SER A 7 -5.01 -46.13 5.38
CA SER A 7 -3.76 -45.81 6.08
C SER A 7 -2.94 -44.67 5.46
N ARG A 8 -3.41 -44.07 4.36
CA ARG A 8 -2.74 -42.94 3.68
C ARG A 8 -3.34 -41.57 3.95
N TYR A 9 -4.39 -41.48 4.76
CA TYR A 9 -5.06 -40.21 5.08
C TYR A 9 -4.71 -39.65 6.47
N GLU A 10 -3.95 -40.37 7.30
CA GLU A 10 -3.61 -39.91 8.66
C GLU A 10 -2.38 -38.97 8.73
N ASP A 11 -1.64 -38.78 7.64
CA ASP A 11 -0.39 -37.98 7.63
C ASP A 11 -0.55 -36.57 7.01
N LEU A 12 -1.77 -36.13 6.65
CA LEU A 12 -2.01 -34.82 6.03
C LEU A 12 -2.78 -33.81 6.91
N ASP A 13 -3.08 -34.15 8.17
CA ASP A 13 -3.75 -33.25 9.14
C ASP A 13 -2.89 -32.05 9.57
N TRP A 14 -1.59 -32.03 9.27
CA TRP A 14 -0.71 -30.91 9.61
C TRP A 14 -0.88 -29.71 8.67
N ALA A 15 -1.36 -29.93 7.43
CA ALA A 15 -1.48 -28.90 6.40
C ALA A 15 -2.74 -28.01 6.55
N GLU A 16 -3.78 -28.50 7.23
CA GLU A 16 -4.96 -27.71 7.61
C GLU A 16 -4.64 -26.61 8.65
N SER A 17 -3.44 -26.66 9.25
CA SER A 17 -3.10 -25.85 10.43
C SER A 17 -2.16 -24.67 10.17
N GLU A 18 -1.32 -24.67 9.12
CA GLU A 18 -0.20 -23.71 9.03
C GLU A 18 -0.62 -22.23 8.86
N ASN A 19 -1.72 -21.96 8.17
CA ASN A 19 -2.20 -20.58 8.03
C ASN A 19 -2.83 -20.06 9.33
N LEU A 20 -3.69 -20.87 9.96
CA LEU A 20 -4.27 -20.55 11.27
C LEU A 20 -3.20 -20.48 12.36
N ILE A 21 -2.11 -21.24 12.22
CA ILE A 21 -0.92 -21.15 13.05
C ILE A 21 -0.27 -19.78 12.86
N GLU A 22 -0.10 -19.28 11.63
CA GLU A 22 0.46 -17.95 11.40
C GLU A 22 -0.39 -16.86 12.06
N GLU A 23 -1.71 -16.82 11.85
CA GLU A 23 -2.52 -15.77 12.50
C GLU A 23 -2.61 -15.94 14.03
N SER A 24 -2.68 -17.18 14.54
CA SER A 24 -2.67 -17.46 15.99
C SER A 24 -1.35 -17.03 16.64
N THR A 25 -0.23 -17.31 15.98
CA THR A 25 1.12 -16.92 16.41
C THR A 25 1.22 -15.39 16.47
N ILE A 26 0.77 -14.71 15.41
CA ILE A 26 0.74 -13.25 15.37
C ILE A 26 -0.16 -12.69 16.47
N LEU A 27 -1.34 -13.27 16.70
CA LEU A 27 -2.23 -12.84 17.78
C LEU A 27 -1.57 -12.99 19.16
N GLN A 28 -0.80 -14.05 19.39
CA GLN A 28 -0.02 -14.24 20.62
C GLN A 28 1.07 -13.16 20.76
N LEU A 29 1.85 -12.93 19.71
CA LEU A 29 2.86 -11.87 19.68
C LEU A 29 2.28 -10.46 19.90
N ILE A 30 1.08 -10.20 19.37
CA ILE A 30 0.35 -8.93 19.61
C ILE A 30 -0.05 -8.80 21.09
N ASN A 31 -0.54 -9.88 21.72
CA ASN A 31 -0.94 -9.87 23.12
C ASN A 31 0.28 -9.62 24.04
N ASP A 32 1.43 -10.17 23.68
CA ASP A 32 2.70 -9.96 24.37
C ASP A 32 3.32 -8.58 24.05
N SER A 33 2.70 -7.80 23.16
CA SER A 33 3.13 -6.47 22.68
C SER A 33 4.50 -6.45 21.99
N GLU A 34 4.90 -7.58 21.40
CA GLU A 34 6.11 -7.72 20.61
C GLU A 34 5.90 -7.28 19.14
N VAL A 35 4.65 -7.33 18.65
CA VAL A 35 4.30 -7.03 17.26
C VAL A 35 3.05 -6.14 17.16
N GLU A 36 3.04 -5.24 16.18
CA GLU A 36 1.87 -4.41 15.86
C GLU A 36 0.75 -5.22 15.19
N PRO A 37 -0.54 -4.92 15.47
CA PRO A 37 -1.66 -5.72 14.98
C PRO A 37 -1.86 -5.67 13.47
N ASN A 38 -1.20 -4.76 12.77
CA ASN A 38 -1.28 -4.62 11.33
C ASN A 38 -0.13 -5.28 10.56
N LEU A 39 0.58 -6.25 11.16
CA LEU A 39 1.71 -6.94 10.52
C LEU A 39 1.37 -7.41 9.10
N PHE A 40 0.20 -8.02 8.89
CA PHE A 40 -0.19 -8.53 7.57
C PHE A 40 -0.32 -7.41 6.53
N ASN A 41 -0.75 -6.20 6.91
CA ASN A 41 -0.78 -5.01 6.06
C ASN A 41 0.54 -4.22 6.13
N THR A 42 1.68 -4.90 6.16
CA THR A 42 3.02 -4.29 6.03
C THR A 42 3.71 -4.76 4.75
N PHE A 43 4.61 -3.94 4.22
CA PHE A 43 5.42 -4.33 3.06
C PHE A 43 6.39 -5.47 3.39
N ASP A 44 6.85 -5.56 4.64
CA ASP A 44 7.76 -6.65 5.06
C ASP A 44 7.04 -8.00 4.97
N TRP A 45 5.81 -8.09 5.48
CA TRP A 45 5.01 -9.31 5.34
C TRP A 45 4.66 -9.59 3.89
N LEU A 46 4.24 -8.57 3.13
CA LEU A 46 3.89 -8.74 1.71
C LEU A 46 5.08 -9.26 0.88
N ASN A 47 6.28 -8.75 1.13
CA ASN A 47 7.51 -9.21 0.47
C ASN A 47 7.88 -10.64 0.89
N ASN A 48 7.77 -10.98 2.18
CA ASN A 48 7.98 -12.36 2.64
C ASN A 48 6.98 -13.33 2.01
N MET A 49 5.71 -12.93 1.86
CA MET A 49 4.71 -13.73 1.16
C MET A 49 5.05 -13.90 -0.31
N TYR A 50 5.48 -12.83 -0.98
CA TYR A 50 5.95 -12.93 -2.36
C TYR A 50 7.15 -13.88 -2.51
N GLU A 51 8.15 -13.80 -1.62
CA GLU A 51 9.28 -14.74 -1.59
C GLU A 51 8.81 -16.18 -1.42
N ARG A 52 7.86 -16.45 -0.51
CA ARG A 52 7.28 -17.79 -0.30
C ARG A 52 6.54 -18.32 -1.53
N ILE A 53 5.91 -17.46 -2.32
CA ILE A 53 5.29 -17.87 -3.60
C ILE A 53 6.37 -18.37 -4.58
N GLN A 54 7.54 -17.72 -4.59
CA GLN A 54 8.64 -18.11 -5.48
C GLN A 54 9.42 -19.32 -4.94
N GLU A 55 9.64 -19.38 -3.63
CA GLU A 55 10.44 -20.38 -2.95
C GLU A 55 9.69 -20.83 -1.67
N PRO A 56 8.83 -21.87 -1.76
CA PRO A 56 7.96 -22.30 -0.66
C PRO A 56 8.67 -22.71 0.63
N THR A 57 9.97 -23.00 0.56
CA THR A 57 10.81 -23.30 1.74
C THR A 57 11.25 -22.06 2.50
N THR A 58 10.88 -20.87 2.05
CA THR A 58 11.16 -19.60 2.75
C THR A 58 10.45 -19.57 4.11
N GLU A 59 11.23 -19.42 5.17
CA GLU A 59 10.73 -19.33 6.55
C GLU A 59 9.71 -18.18 6.72
N LEU A 60 8.63 -18.47 7.45
CA LEU A 60 7.55 -17.51 7.73
C LEU A 60 8.08 -16.34 8.56
N LEU A 61 7.66 -15.11 8.22
CA LEU A 61 7.97 -13.94 9.05
C LEU A 61 7.43 -14.11 10.49
N SER A 62 6.26 -14.72 10.65
CA SER A 62 5.69 -15.03 11.97
C SER A 62 6.56 -15.99 12.78
N GLU A 63 7.12 -17.03 12.17
CA GLU A 63 8.05 -17.97 12.82
C GLU A 63 9.35 -17.27 13.23
N LYS A 64 9.92 -16.46 12.34
CA LYS A 64 11.10 -15.63 12.67
C LYS A 64 10.84 -14.77 13.90
N LEU A 65 9.69 -14.09 13.94
CA LEU A 65 9.30 -13.23 15.06
C LEU A 65 9.02 -14.03 16.35
N ALA A 66 8.37 -15.18 16.24
CA ALA A 66 8.09 -16.07 17.36
C ALA A 66 9.39 -16.62 17.98
N ASN A 67 10.32 -17.08 17.14
CA ASN A 67 11.64 -17.56 17.54
C ASN A 67 12.44 -16.47 18.27
N LEU A 68 12.42 -15.23 17.76
CA LEU A 68 13.07 -14.09 18.40
C LEU A 68 12.43 -13.70 19.74
N SER A 69 11.12 -13.91 19.87
CA SER A 69 10.33 -13.55 21.06
C SER A 69 10.19 -14.70 22.06
N ALA A 70 10.82 -15.86 21.79
CA ALA A 70 10.66 -17.09 22.56
C ALA A 70 9.19 -17.52 22.76
N VAL A 71 8.32 -17.19 21.79
CA VAL A 71 6.92 -17.59 21.77
C VAL A 71 6.83 -18.95 21.08
N THR A 72 6.22 -19.93 21.75
CA THR A 72 5.86 -21.19 21.09
C THR A 72 4.49 -21.00 20.46
N PRO A 73 4.34 -21.19 19.13
CA PRO A 73 3.06 -21.15 18.47
C PRO A 73 2.08 -22.13 19.12
N GLU A 74 1.01 -21.62 19.72
CA GLU A 74 -0.12 -22.45 20.14
C GLU A 74 -1.26 -22.24 19.15
N TYR A 75 -1.70 -23.31 18.50
CA TYR A 75 -2.93 -23.28 17.71
C TYR A 75 -4.10 -22.91 18.64
N ARG A 76 -4.77 -21.79 18.35
CA ARG A 76 -5.96 -21.32 19.09
C ARG A 76 -7.24 -21.33 18.27
N GLY A 77 -7.20 -21.92 17.09
CA GLY A 77 -8.43 -22.22 16.36
C GLY A 77 -9.34 -23.05 17.26
N LYS A 78 -10.60 -22.65 17.42
CA LYS A 78 -11.61 -23.61 17.83
C LYS A 78 -11.68 -24.61 16.67
N ASP A 79 -11.62 -25.91 16.97
CA ASP A 79 -11.95 -26.99 16.04
C ASP A 79 -13.44 -26.88 15.63
N PHE A 80 -13.80 -25.80 14.96
CA PHE A 80 -14.91 -25.84 14.06
C PHE A 80 -14.35 -26.48 12.81
N ASP A 81 -14.64 -27.77 12.62
CA ASP A 81 -14.76 -28.33 11.29
C ASP A 81 -15.82 -27.51 10.56
N THR A 82 -15.39 -26.40 9.95
CA THR A 82 -16.24 -25.58 9.09
C THR A 82 -16.30 -26.17 7.69
N SER A 83 -15.59 -27.27 7.42
CA SER A 83 -15.24 -27.76 6.09
C SER A 83 -14.53 -26.70 5.19
N ASP A 84 -14.11 -25.57 5.75
CA ASP A 84 -13.41 -24.52 5.01
C ASP A 84 -11.92 -24.86 4.93
N ARG A 85 -11.47 -25.18 3.72
CA ARG A 85 -10.05 -25.42 3.42
C ARG A 85 -9.24 -24.17 3.73
N THR A 86 -8.19 -24.31 4.55
CA THR A 86 -7.11 -23.31 4.62
C THR A 86 -6.41 -23.21 3.26
N ILE A 87 -5.94 -22.01 2.90
CA ILE A 87 -5.22 -21.79 1.64
C ILE A 87 -3.80 -22.36 1.76
N GLU A 88 -3.57 -23.61 1.34
CA GLU A 88 -2.23 -24.21 1.39
C GLU A 88 -1.34 -23.72 0.23
N LEU A 89 -0.10 -24.22 0.19
CA LEU A 89 0.85 -23.94 -0.89
C LEU A 89 0.28 -24.28 -2.28
N ASN A 90 -0.58 -25.29 -2.38
CA ASN A 90 -1.22 -25.70 -3.63
C ASN A 90 -2.23 -24.65 -4.13
N GLU A 91 -3.03 -24.08 -3.23
CA GLU A 91 -3.97 -23.00 -3.54
C GLU A 91 -3.21 -21.73 -3.92
N ILE A 92 -2.11 -21.42 -3.23
CA ILE A 92 -1.23 -20.29 -3.57
C ILE A 92 -0.63 -20.46 -4.97
N GLU A 93 -0.11 -21.65 -5.30
CA GLU A 93 0.41 -21.95 -6.64
C GLU A 93 -0.70 -21.85 -7.70
N THR A 94 -1.92 -22.26 -7.34
CA THR A 94 -3.09 -22.13 -8.23
C THR A 94 -3.44 -20.67 -8.48
N LEU A 95 -3.44 -19.83 -7.44
CA LEU A 95 -3.67 -18.38 -7.57
C LEU A 95 -2.60 -17.73 -8.46
N GLU A 96 -1.33 -18.10 -8.30
CA GLU A 96 -0.24 -17.59 -9.13
C GLU A 96 -0.41 -18.01 -10.61
N LYS A 97 -0.75 -19.28 -10.86
CA LYS A 97 -1.06 -19.78 -12.22
C LYS A 97 -2.26 -19.06 -12.84
N GLN A 98 -3.27 -18.69 -12.04
CA GLN A 98 -4.42 -17.93 -12.53
C GLN A 98 -4.06 -16.48 -12.81
N TYR A 99 -3.32 -15.84 -11.91
CA TYR A 99 -2.83 -14.47 -12.07
C TYR A 99 -2.02 -14.32 -13.36
N ASN A 100 -1.06 -15.22 -13.60
CA ASN A 100 -0.20 -15.20 -14.79
C ASN A 100 -0.95 -15.45 -16.11
N LYS A 101 -2.23 -15.87 -16.08
CA LYS A 101 -3.08 -15.96 -17.29
C LYS A 101 -3.80 -14.67 -17.60
N ILE A 102 -4.02 -13.81 -16.61
CA ILE A 102 -4.88 -12.61 -16.72
C ILE A 102 -4.11 -11.31 -16.57
N ALA A 103 -2.92 -11.36 -15.99
CA ALA A 103 -2.07 -10.22 -15.72
C ALA A 103 -0.59 -10.63 -15.78
N GLU A 104 0.29 -9.63 -15.85
CA GLU A 104 1.73 -9.79 -15.76
C GLU A 104 2.23 -9.07 -14.50
N ARG A 105 3.26 -9.61 -13.85
CA ARG A 105 3.90 -8.94 -12.72
C ARG A 105 4.71 -7.75 -13.19
N GLU A 106 4.56 -6.62 -12.51
CA GLU A 106 5.37 -5.44 -12.76
C GLU A 106 6.65 -5.50 -11.93
N GLU A 107 7.76 -5.97 -12.52
CA GLU A 107 9.06 -6.16 -11.83
C GLU A 107 9.52 -4.93 -11.04
N TRP A 108 9.18 -3.72 -11.49
CA TRP A 108 9.58 -2.50 -10.81
C TRP A 108 8.86 -2.23 -9.48
N ARG A 109 7.73 -2.91 -9.21
CA ARG A 109 7.00 -2.83 -7.93
C ARG A 109 7.63 -3.69 -6.85
N ILE A 110 8.50 -4.63 -7.24
CA ILE A 110 9.06 -5.64 -6.35
C ILE A 110 10.55 -5.31 -6.08
N PRO A 111 11.02 -5.35 -4.82
CA PRO A 111 10.23 -5.55 -3.61
C PRO A 111 9.27 -4.37 -3.37
N TYR A 112 8.10 -4.70 -2.83
CA TYR A 112 7.10 -3.72 -2.43
C TYR A 112 7.67 -2.83 -1.35
N LYS A 113 7.39 -1.52 -1.46
CA LYS A 113 7.91 -0.53 -0.51
C LYS A 113 6.95 0.64 -0.40
N LYS A 114 6.99 1.29 0.76
CA LYS A 114 6.33 2.57 0.98
C LYS A 114 6.86 3.58 -0.04
N HIS A 115 5.97 4.31 -0.69
CA HIS A 115 6.34 5.41 -1.57
C HIS A 115 5.36 6.58 -1.41
N PHE A 116 5.49 7.63 -2.23
CA PHE A 116 4.80 8.89 -1.99
C PHE A 116 3.28 8.71 -1.98
N ARG A 117 2.72 7.87 -2.84
CA ARG A 117 1.27 7.64 -2.90
C ARG A 117 0.77 6.54 -1.95
N GLN A 118 1.55 5.48 -1.78
CA GLN A 118 1.14 4.27 -1.05
C GLN A 118 1.83 4.15 0.30
N ASP A 119 1.04 4.20 1.38
CA ASP A 119 1.56 4.06 2.73
C ASP A 119 1.52 2.62 3.25
N ASN A 120 0.75 1.72 2.62
CA ASN A 120 0.62 0.30 3.00
C ASN A 120 0.08 -0.58 1.82
N PRO A 121 0.19 -1.92 1.91
CA PRO A 121 -0.32 -2.87 0.92
C PRO A 121 -1.80 -2.75 0.52
N LEU A 122 -2.71 -2.41 1.44
CA LEU A 122 -4.13 -2.19 1.10
C LEU A 122 -4.29 -1.10 0.03
N GLU A 123 -3.41 -0.10 -0.01
CA GLU A 123 -3.45 0.92 -1.05
C GLU A 123 -3.01 0.41 -2.42
N ILE A 124 -2.16 -0.62 -2.48
CA ILE A 124 -1.84 -1.32 -3.74
C ILE A 124 -3.10 -2.00 -4.27
N PHE A 125 -3.80 -2.74 -3.39
CA PHE A 125 -5.07 -3.38 -3.76
C PHE A 125 -6.06 -2.36 -4.32
N LEU A 126 -6.32 -1.27 -3.61
CA LEU A 126 -7.24 -0.23 -4.05
C LEU A 126 -6.81 0.41 -5.37
N GLN A 127 -5.50 0.62 -5.56
CA GLN A 127 -4.96 1.16 -6.79
C GLN A 127 -5.19 0.21 -7.97
N ASP A 128 -4.86 -1.07 -7.82
CA ASP A 128 -5.02 -2.06 -8.89
C ASP A 128 -6.48 -2.13 -9.35
N ILE A 129 -7.41 -2.20 -8.40
CA ILE A 129 -8.85 -2.17 -8.70
C ILE A 129 -9.26 -0.86 -9.40
N SER A 130 -8.77 0.28 -8.92
CA SER A 130 -9.09 1.59 -9.53
C SER A 130 -8.62 1.71 -10.98
N TYR A 131 -7.58 0.97 -11.35
CA TYR A 131 -7.05 0.90 -12.71
C TYR A 131 -7.59 -0.27 -13.53
N GLY A 132 -8.56 -1.02 -13.01
CA GLY A 132 -9.10 -2.22 -13.67
C GLY A 132 -8.07 -3.35 -13.81
N SER A 133 -6.99 -3.30 -13.02
CA SER A 133 -5.98 -4.35 -12.94
C SER A 133 -6.39 -5.37 -11.88
N TYR A 134 -6.06 -6.63 -12.12
CA TYR A 134 -6.27 -7.68 -11.13
C TYR A 134 -5.13 -7.65 -10.09
N PRO A 135 -5.40 -7.64 -8.78
CA PRO A 135 -4.33 -7.63 -7.77
C PRO A 135 -3.53 -8.93 -7.75
N PRO A 136 -2.22 -8.89 -7.45
CA PRO A 136 -1.40 -10.10 -7.36
C PRO A 136 -1.79 -10.96 -6.14
N PRO A 137 -1.52 -12.29 -6.17
CA PRO A 137 -1.95 -13.21 -5.12
C PRO A 137 -1.53 -12.81 -3.70
N GLU A 138 -0.30 -12.34 -3.49
CA GLU A 138 0.18 -11.91 -2.16
C GLU A 138 -0.62 -10.72 -1.59
N VAL A 139 -1.12 -9.82 -2.44
CA VAL A 139 -1.96 -8.69 -2.04
C VAL A 139 -3.36 -9.18 -1.66
N MET A 140 -3.91 -10.14 -2.39
CA MET A 140 -5.17 -10.79 -2.03
C MET A 140 -5.04 -11.59 -0.74
N MET A 141 -3.92 -12.28 -0.56
CA MET A 141 -3.61 -13.04 0.67
C MET A 141 -3.47 -12.11 1.87
N MET A 142 -2.84 -10.94 1.72
CA MET A 142 -2.79 -9.93 2.78
C MET A 142 -4.19 -9.58 3.30
N LEU A 143 -5.17 -9.37 2.42
CA LEU A 143 -6.55 -9.08 2.83
C LEU A 143 -7.15 -10.25 3.60
N ALA A 144 -7.00 -11.47 3.07
CA ALA A 144 -7.51 -12.68 3.73
C ALA A 144 -6.91 -12.83 5.13
N LYS A 145 -5.59 -12.68 5.28
CA LYS A 145 -4.87 -12.74 6.56
C LYS A 145 -5.35 -11.69 7.55
N CYS A 146 -5.57 -10.45 7.10
CA CYS A 146 -6.16 -9.40 7.94
C CYS A 146 -7.55 -9.82 8.45
N PHE A 147 -8.45 -10.27 7.58
CA PHE A 147 -9.78 -10.70 8.02
C PHE A 147 -9.75 -11.93 8.92
N SER A 148 -8.89 -12.91 8.63
CA SER A 148 -8.68 -14.07 9.50
C SER A 148 -8.24 -13.63 10.89
N LEU A 149 -7.20 -12.79 11.01
CA LEU A 149 -6.72 -12.24 12.28
C LEU A 149 -7.83 -11.51 13.06
N TYR A 150 -8.65 -10.71 12.37
CA TYR A 150 -9.80 -10.04 12.99
C TYR A 150 -10.81 -11.03 13.58
N LEU A 151 -11.13 -12.10 12.85
CA LEU A 151 -12.08 -13.13 13.28
C LEU A 151 -11.55 -13.94 14.46
N ILE A 152 -10.31 -14.45 14.39
CA ILE A 152 -9.71 -15.23 15.50
C ILE A 152 -9.40 -14.37 16.74
N ALA A 153 -9.29 -13.04 16.60
CA ALA A 153 -9.17 -12.16 17.75
C ALA A 153 -10.46 -12.05 18.58
N GLU A 154 -11.60 -12.55 18.08
CA GLU A 154 -12.89 -12.60 18.80
C GLU A 154 -13.30 -11.24 19.40
N GLY A 155 -13.09 -10.16 18.64
CA GLY A 155 -13.43 -8.78 19.06
C GLY A 155 -12.39 -8.09 19.95
N LYS A 156 -11.25 -8.73 20.25
CA LYS A 156 -10.12 -8.08 20.97
C LYS A 156 -9.38 -7.07 20.11
N LEU A 157 -9.43 -7.22 18.78
CA LEU A 157 -8.89 -6.28 17.81
C LEU A 157 -10.02 -5.71 16.96
N SER A 158 -9.94 -4.41 16.67
CA SER A 158 -10.80 -3.75 15.68
C SER A 158 -10.23 -3.90 14.27
N LEU A 159 -11.06 -3.75 13.23
CA LEU A 159 -10.58 -3.70 11.84
C LEU A 159 -9.59 -2.55 11.61
N GLU A 160 -9.77 -1.41 12.27
CA GLU A 160 -8.81 -0.30 12.22
C GLU A 160 -7.43 -0.75 12.73
N GLU A 161 -7.38 -1.53 13.81
CA GLU A 161 -6.12 -2.03 14.37
C GLU A 161 -5.45 -3.07 13.48
N VAL A 162 -6.24 -4.01 12.95
CA VAL A 162 -5.75 -5.07 12.08
C VAL A 162 -5.22 -4.53 10.75
N PHE A 163 -5.83 -3.48 10.19
CA PHE A 163 -5.36 -2.90 8.93
C PHE A 163 -4.31 -1.80 9.12
N PHE A 164 -4.41 -0.99 10.18
CA PHE A 164 -3.65 0.27 10.27
C PHE A 164 -2.87 0.47 11.57
N GLY A 165 -2.84 -0.56 12.43
CA GLY A 165 -2.08 -0.57 13.66
C GLY A 165 -2.85 0.10 14.80
N ARG A 166 -2.23 0.15 15.98
CA ARG A 166 -2.87 0.72 17.17
C ARG A 166 -3.26 2.19 16.95
N GLN A 167 -4.45 2.56 17.41
CA GLN A 167 -4.93 3.94 17.26
C GLN A 167 -4.03 4.92 18.01
N VAL A 168 -3.58 5.96 17.30
CA VAL A 168 -2.84 7.07 17.91
C VAL A 168 -3.82 8.02 18.59
N LYS A 169 -3.69 8.18 19.91
CA LYS A 169 -4.56 9.06 20.71
C LYS A 169 -4.66 10.45 20.08
N ARG A 170 -5.90 10.93 19.90
CA ARG A 170 -6.23 12.26 19.32
C ARG A 170 -5.84 12.47 17.86
N ALA A 171 -5.31 11.45 17.17
CA ALA A 171 -4.97 11.56 15.75
C ALA A 171 -6.17 11.27 14.81
N GLY A 172 -7.22 10.63 15.33
CA GLY A 172 -8.34 10.11 14.54
C GLY A 172 -8.04 8.74 13.94
N ASN A 173 -9.01 8.18 13.21
CA ASN A 173 -8.85 6.92 12.48
C ASN A 173 -7.94 7.10 11.24
N TYR A 174 -7.57 5.99 10.61
CA TYR A 174 -6.62 5.98 9.51
C TYR A 174 -7.11 6.84 8.36
N SER A 175 -8.40 6.79 8.02
CA SER A 175 -9.00 7.64 6.99
C SER A 175 -8.76 9.13 7.25
N MET A 176 -8.94 9.60 8.49
CA MET A 176 -8.67 10.99 8.86
C MET A 176 -7.17 11.32 8.79
N ARG A 177 -6.30 10.41 9.25
CA ARG A 177 -4.84 10.59 9.19
C ARG A 177 -4.34 10.62 7.74
N LYS A 178 -4.85 9.72 6.89
CA LYS A 178 -4.54 9.62 5.47
C LYS A 178 -4.99 10.86 4.72
N ALA A 179 -6.24 11.30 4.91
CA ALA A 179 -6.75 12.52 4.28
C ALA A 179 -5.85 13.74 4.60
N ARG A 180 -5.49 13.93 5.88
CA ARG A 180 -4.56 15.01 6.27
C ARG A 180 -3.19 14.89 5.61
N SER A 181 -2.64 13.68 5.55
CA SER A 181 -1.34 13.42 4.91
C SER A 181 -1.40 13.68 3.41
N SER A 182 -2.42 13.17 2.72
CA SER A 182 -2.64 13.37 1.28
C SER A 182 -2.75 14.84 0.91
N ASN A 183 -3.42 15.65 1.73
CA ASN A 183 -3.53 17.09 1.49
C ASN A 183 -2.16 17.78 1.53
N PHE A 184 -1.31 17.42 2.49
CA PHE A 184 0.03 17.97 2.56
C PHE A 184 0.94 17.42 1.47
N LYS A 185 0.75 16.17 1.02
CA LYS A 185 1.43 15.60 -0.15
C LYS A 185 1.10 16.42 -1.41
N GLU A 186 -0.18 16.67 -1.68
CA GLU A 186 -0.62 17.47 -2.82
C GLU A 186 -0.08 18.91 -2.73
N PHE A 187 -0.25 19.57 -1.57
CA PHE A 187 0.29 20.90 -1.36
C PHE A 187 1.83 20.93 -1.56
N HIS A 188 2.55 19.91 -1.08
CA HIS A 188 3.99 19.80 -1.29
C HIS A 188 4.36 19.69 -2.77
N TYR A 189 3.64 18.85 -3.53
CA TYR A 189 3.84 18.73 -4.97
C TYR A 189 3.67 20.09 -5.67
N GLN A 190 2.60 20.82 -5.33
CA GLN A 190 2.31 22.14 -5.90
C GLN A 190 3.37 23.19 -5.52
N VAL A 191 3.86 23.16 -4.27
CA VAL A 191 4.97 24.02 -3.81
C VAL A 191 6.24 23.76 -4.60
N GLU A 192 6.66 22.50 -4.72
CA GLU A 192 7.90 22.17 -5.42
C GLU A 192 7.79 22.45 -6.94
N HIS A 193 6.62 22.21 -7.55
CA HIS A 193 6.33 22.60 -8.93
C HIS A 193 6.48 24.12 -9.14
N ASN A 194 5.85 24.94 -8.30
CA ASN A 194 5.88 26.39 -8.44
C ASN A 194 7.26 26.98 -8.15
N LYS A 195 8.04 26.39 -7.23
CA LYS A 195 9.45 26.76 -7.04
C LYS A 195 10.28 26.53 -8.30
N GLN A 196 10.11 25.39 -8.96
CA GLN A 196 10.84 25.11 -10.20
C GLN A 196 10.48 26.10 -11.30
N PHE A 197 9.20 26.46 -11.42
CA PHE A 197 8.75 27.50 -12.36
C PHE A 197 9.34 28.87 -12.01
N ALA A 198 9.37 29.24 -10.73
CA ALA A 198 9.94 30.49 -10.26
C ALA A 198 11.43 30.61 -10.60
N ILE A 199 12.19 29.52 -10.41
CA ILE A 199 13.60 29.41 -10.82
C ILE A 199 13.75 29.62 -12.33
N LYS A 200 12.95 28.93 -13.15
CA LYS A 200 13.00 29.05 -14.63
C LYS A 200 12.64 30.45 -15.12
N SER A 201 11.70 31.12 -14.45
CA SER A 201 11.20 32.45 -14.80
C SER A 201 11.93 33.60 -14.12
N SER A 202 12.95 33.32 -13.29
CA SER A 202 13.67 34.32 -12.48
C SER A 202 12.75 35.16 -11.59
N THR A 203 11.67 34.56 -11.09
CA THR A 203 10.75 35.17 -10.13
C THR A 203 11.03 34.65 -8.72
N SER A 204 10.69 35.44 -7.69
CA SER A 204 10.81 35.01 -6.29
C SER A 204 9.61 34.14 -5.89
N PHE A 205 9.86 33.05 -5.15
CA PHE A 205 8.82 32.20 -4.59
C PHE A 205 8.61 32.52 -3.10
N ASN A 206 7.40 32.91 -2.72
CA ASN A 206 6.99 33.08 -1.34
C ASN A 206 5.97 31.98 -0.95
N LEU A 207 6.32 31.15 0.04
CA LEU A 207 5.48 30.04 0.47
C LEU A 207 4.16 30.50 1.09
N GLN A 208 4.16 31.60 1.83
CA GLN A 208 2.97 32.11 2.52
C GLN A 208 1.97 32.67 1.52
N ASP A 209 2.44 33.48 0.57
CA ASP A 209 1.59 34.01 -0.51
C ASP A 209 1.04 32.87 -1.37
N PHE A 210 1.88 31.88 -1.69
CA PHE A 210 1.46 30.69 -2.43
C PHE A 210 0.41 29.87 -1.67
N ALA A 211 0.62 29.64 -0.38
CA ALA A 211 -0.33 28.91 0.45
C ALA A 211 -1.70 29.61 0.52
N LEU A 212 -1.72 30.94 0.68
CA LEU A 212 -2.95 31.72 0.65
C LEU A 212 -3.69 31.58 -0.70
N ASP A 213 -2.97 31.70 -1.82
CA ASP A 213 -3.56 31.56 -3.15
C ASP A 213 -4.08 30.13 -3.40
N TYR A 214 -3.30 29.11 -3.04
CA TYR A 214 -3.68 27.70 -3.15
C TYR A 214 -4.98 27.41 -2.37
N LEU A 215 -5.06 27.86 -1.12
CA LEU A 215 -6.22 27.61 -0.26
C LEU A 215 -7.47 28.37 -0.73
N ARG A 216 -7.32 29.61 -1.24
CA ARG A 216 -8.43 30.36 -1.86
C ARG A 216 -8.96 29.68 -3.13
N LYS A 217 -8.07 29.09 -3.94
CA LYS A 217 -8.48 28.33 -5.15
C LYS A 217 -9.24 27.07 -4.77
N CYS A 218 -8.77 26.37 -3.74
CA CYS A 218 -9.45 25.21 -3.17
C CYS A 218 -10.89 25.51 -2.73
N GLU A 219 -11.10 26.63 -2.01
CA GLU A 219 -12.43 27.05 -1.55
C GLU A 219 -13.39 27.35 -2.72
N LYS A 220 -12.89 27.97 -3.79
CA LYS A 220 -13.71 28.39 -4.94
C LYS A 220 -14.09 27.27 -5.89
N ASN A 221 -13.26 26.24 -6.00
CA ASN A 221 -13.40 25.24 -7.05
C ASN A 221 -14.38 24.11 -6.71
N GLU A 222 -14.93 24.04 -5.48
CA GLU A 222 -15.71 22.88 -4.95
C GLU A 222 -15.02 21.52 -5.14
N THR A 223 -13.80 21.49 -5.66
CA THR A 223 -12.93 20.32 -5.72
C THR A 223 -12.60 19.94 -4.29
N ASP A 224 -12.69 18.63 -3.98
CA ASP A 224 -12.31 18.01 -2.72
C ASP A 224 -10.96 18.54 -2.23
N CYS A 225 -10.98 19.68 -1.54
CA CYS A 225 -9.84 20.24 -0.85
C CYS A 225 -10.14 19.98 0.62
N PRO A 226 -9.69 18.84 1.18
CA PRO A 226 -10.15 18.35 2.47
C PRO A 226 -9.55 19.13 3.64
N ILE A 227 -8.99 20.32 3.38
CA ILE A 227 -8.47 21.24 4.39
C ILE A 227 -9.67 22.02 4.95
N VAL A 228 -10.47 21.32 5.75
CA VAL A 228 -11.62 21.87 6.47
C VAL A 228 -11.10 22.89 7.50
N ASP A 229 -11.73 24.07 7.54
CA ASP A 229 -11.49 25.21 8.46
C ASP A 229 -10.21 26.03 8.26
N PHE A 230 -9.96 26.47 7.04
CA PHE A 230 -8.90 27.44 6.79
C PHE A 230 -9.43 28.87 6.58
N THR A 231 -8.87 29.83 7.32
CA THR A 231 -9.09 31.27 7.16
C THR A 231 -7.73 31.98 7.08
N GLU A 232 -7.65 33.19 6.54
CA GLU A 232 -6.41 34.00 6.54
C GLU A 232 -5.79 34.11 7.94
N ALA A 233 -6.62 34.14 8.98
CA ALA A 233 -6.18 34.19 10.38
C ALA A 233 -5.39 32.94 10.84
N ASN A 234 -5.50 31.82 10.12
CA ASN A 234 -4.89 30.54 10.50
C ASN A 234 -3.72 30.11 9.58
N ILE A 235 -3.24 30.98 8.69
CA ILE A 235 -2.17 30.65 7.72
C ILE A 235 -0.87 30.19 8.34
N GLU A 236 -0.45 30.81 9.43
CA GLU A 236 0.76 30.42 10.13
C GLU A 236 0.63 29.01 10.73
N SER A 237 -0.57 28.65 11.21
CA SER A 237 -0.86 27.31 11.75
C SER A 237 -0.79 26.25 10.65
N PHE A 238 -1.32 26.54 9.46
CA PHE A 238 -1.21 25.65 8.30
C PHE A 238 0.24 25.46 7.85
N ILE A 239 1.00 26.55 7.69
CA ILE A 239 2.42 26.51 7.31
C ILE A 239 3.24 25.73 8.36
N THR A 240 2.97 25.95 9.64
CA THR A 240 3.62 25.22 10.73
C THR A 240 3.31 23.72 10.66
N SER A 241 2.04 23.36 10.42
CA SER A 241 1.62 21.97 10.27
C SER A 241 2.24 21.31 9.05
N TYR A 242 2.31 22.05 7.93
CA TYR A 242 3.02 21.63 6.72
C TYR A 242 4.52 21.38 6.99
N TYR A 243 5.21 22.26 7.72
CA TYR A 243 6.60 22.03 8.06
C TYR A 243 6.81 20.82 8.97
N ARG A 244 5.92 20.60 9.94
CA ARG A 244 5.96 19.39 10.78
C ARG A 244 5.77 18.13 9.96
N TRP A 245 4.75 18.13 9.10
CA TRP A 245 4.50 17.03 8.15
C TRP A 245 5.71 16.82 7.23
N LYS A 246 6.25 17.87 6.61
CA LYS A 246 7.40 17.79 5.70
C LYS A 246 8.63 17.23 6.40
N LYS A 247 8.90 17.66 7.64
CA LYS A 247 10.01 17.13 8.45
C LYS A 247 9.84 15.64 8.74
N GLN A 248 8.63 15.23 9.14
CA GLN A 248 8.32 13.82 9.38
C GLN A 248 8.46 13.00 8.09
N TYR A 249 7.85 13.49 7.01
CA TYR A 249 7.87 12.85 5.71
C TYR A 249 9.30 12.69 5.20
N LEU A 250 10.12 13.74 5.15
CA LEU A 250 11.51 13.67 4.70
C LEU A 250 12.41 12.77 5.57
N ASN A 251 12.09 12.59 6.85
CA ASN A 251 12.81 11.66 7.71
C ASN A 251 12.43 10.19 7.41
N GLU A 252 11.17 9.94 7.07
CA GLU A 252 10.65 8.60 6.71
C GLU A 252 10.96 8.22 5.26
N SER A 253 10.98 9.19 4.35
CA SER A 253 11.23 9.01 2.92
C SER A 253 12.55 9.65 2.53
N LYS A 254 13.60 8.84 2.34
CA LYS A 254 14.82 9.27 1.63
C LYS A 254 14.57 9.62 0.16
N SER A 255 13.38 9.34 -0.36
CA SER A 255 12.98 9.58 -1.74
C SER A 255 12.34 10.95 -1.90
N ILE A 256 13.12 11.89 -2.41
CA ILE A 256 12.65 12.90 -3.35
C ILE A 256 11.73 12.19 -4.36
N ILE A 257 10.61 12.80 -4.78
CA ILE A 257 9.68 12.29 -5.82
C ILE A 257 10.52 11.52 -6.86
N ASP A 258 10.38 10.19 -6.88
CA ASP A 258 11.24 9.36 -7.71
C ASP A 258 10.89 9.71 -9.17
N PHE A 259 11.91 9.87 -10.00
CA PHE A 259 11.71 10.02 -11.44
C PHE A 259 10.84 8.87 -11.99
N LYS A 260 11.00 7.68 -11.41
CA LYS A 260 10.19 6.50 -11.72
C LYS A 260 8.72 6.65 -11.28
N GLU A 261 8.47 7.31 -10.15
CA GLU A 261 7.11 7.61 -9.69
C GLU A 261 6.43 8.63 -10.60
N THR A 262 7.19 9.62 -11.06
CA THR A 262 6.73 10.63 -12.02
C THR A 262 6.36 10.00 -13.38
N GLN A 263 7.14 9.01 -13.83
CA GLN A 263 6.82 8.21 -15.01
C GLN A 263 5.54 7.39 -14.80
N ASN A 264 5.40 6.72 -13.65
CA ASN A 264 4.23 5.90 -13.36
C ASN A 264 2.94 6.72 -13.30
N ASP A 265 2.98 7.88 -12.65
CA ASP A 265 1.85 8.79 -12.60
C ASP A 265 1.41 9.22 -14.01
N ALA A 266 2.38 9.48 -14.89
CA ALA A 266 2.12 9.78 -16.28
C ALA A 266 1.52 8.60 -17.06
N ILE A 267 2.04 7.39 -16.86
CA ILE A 267 1.52 6.16 -17.48
C ILE A 267 0.08 5.93 -17.05
N HIS A 268 -0.20 6.01 -15.75
CA HIS A 268 -1.54 5.78 -15.19
C HIS A 268 -2.55 6.83 -15.65
N ALA A 269 -2.14 8.11 -15.75
CA ALA A 269 -2.98 9.15 -16.30
C ALA A 269 -3.37 8.85 -17.77
N LEU A 270 -2.42 8.41 -18.60
CA LEU A 270 -2.71 8.02 -19.98
C LEU A 270 -3.62 6.78 -20.06
N ILE A 271 -3.41 5.77 -19.21
CA ILE A 271 -4.29 4.60 -19.17
C ILE A 271 -5.72 5.02 -18.81
N SER A 272 -5.87 5.92 -17.83
CA SER A 272 -7.17 6.47 -17.41
C SER A 272 -7.86 7.29 -18.51
N LEU A 273 -7.08 7.87 -19.43
CA LEU A 273 -7.57 8.54 -20.64
C LEU A 273 -7.90 7.57 -21.79
N GLY A 274 -7.79 6.26 -21.57
CA GLY A 274 -8.17 5.22 -22.53
C GLY A 274 -7.04 4.70 -23.42
N TYR A 275 -5.77 5.08 -23.17
CA TYR A 275 -4.63 4.54 -23.91
C TYR A 275 -4.23 3.14 -23.38
N SER A 276 -3.77 2.25 -24.27
CA SER A 276 -3.31 0.92 -23.84
C SER A 276 -2.05 1.03 -22.96
N SER A 277 -1.91 0.11 -21.99
CA SER A 277 -0.75 0.08 -21.07
C SER A 277 0.58 0.04 -21.82
N SER A 278 0.69 -0.77 -22.88
CA SER A 278 1.89 -0.86 -23.72
C SER A 278 2.26 0.48 -24.37
N LYS A 279 1.27 1.18 -24.92
CA LYS A 279 1.47 2.46 -25.63
C LYS A 279 1.73 3.61 -24.67
N ALA A 280 1.06 3.63 -23.52
CA ALA A 280 1.33 4.57 -22.44
C ALA A 280 2.78 4.43 -21.91
N LYS A 281 3.24 3.20 -21.65
CA LYS A 281 4.61 2.90 -21.21
C LYS A 281 5.64 3.37 -22.24
N GLU A 282 5.45 3.02 -23.51
CA GLU A 282 6.38 3.39 -24.60
C GLU A 282 6.56 4.90 -24.70
N VAL A 283 5.45 5.65 -24.73
CA VAL A 283 5.51 7.09 -24.96
C VAL A 283 6.02 7.82 -23.72
N VAL A 284 5.63 7.41 -22.52
CA VAL A 284 6.19 7.99 -21.30
C VAL A 284 7.69 7.76 -21.21
N LEU A 285 8.17 6.55 -21.49
CA LEU A 285 9.61 6.24 -21.48
C LEU A 285 10.37 7.11 -22.48
N LYS A 286 9.85 7.29 -23.70
CA LYS A 286 10.44 8.17 -24.71
C LYS A 286 10.49 9.64 -24.29
N GLN A 287 9.47 10.12 -23.57
CA GLN A 287 9.37 11.52 -23.17
C GLN A 287 10.06 11.84 -21.85
N SER A 288 10.34 10.81 -21.04
CA SER A 288 10.92 10.95 -19.72
C SER A 288 12.43 11.25 -19.80
N ASN A 289 12.78 12.55 -19.81
CA ASN A 289 14.13 13.03 -19.50
C ASN A 289 14.25 13.32 -18.00
N GLN A 290 15.46 13.19 -17.43
CA GLN A 290 15.77 13.19 -15.97
C GLN A 290 15.22 14.35 -15.10
N ARG A 291 14.46 15.31 -15.64
CA ARG A 291 13.95 16.50 -14.91
C ARG A 291 12.56 17.00 -15.34
N LEU A 292 11.74 16.15 -15.98
CA LEU A 292 10.36 16.53 -16.31
C LEU A 292 9.40 16.08 -15.20
N THR A 293 8.38 16.90 -14.97
CA THR A 293 7.23 16.59 -14.11
C THR A 293 6.27 15.61 -14.79
N ALA A 294 5.38 14.96 -14.04
CA ALA A 294 4.43 13.98 -14.58
C ALA A 294 3.50 14.65 -15.59
N GLU A 295 3.04 15.87 -15.30
CA GLU A 295 2.20 16.66 -16.20
C GLU A 295 2.93 17.03 -17.51
N GLU A 296 4.21 17.43 -17.46
CA GLU A 296 5.00 17.70 -18.65
C GLU A 296 5.22 16.44 -19.50
N ILE A 297 5.44 15.29 -18.84
CA ILE A 297 5.54 13.98 -19.50
C ILE A 297 4.20 13.63 -20.16
N ILE A 298 3.07 13.76 -19.46
CA ILE A 298 1.72 13.49 -20.00
C ILE A 298 1.43 14.39 -21.20
N LYS A 299 1.67 15.71 -21.09
CA LYS A 299 1.42 16.64 -22.21
C LYS A 299 2.24 16.27 -23.44
N LYS A 300 3.54 16.01 -23.27
CA LYS A 300 4.40 15.57 -24.37
C LYS A 300 3.98 14.22 -24.93
N ALA A 301 3.53 13.32 -24.06
CA ALA A 301 3.06 12.01 -24.47
C ALA A 301 1.77 12.09 -25.29
N ILE A 302 0.80 12.90 -24.86
CA ILE A 302 -0.45 13.14 -25.60
C ILE A 302 -0.14 13.76 -26.97
N ILE A 303 0.76 14.75 -27.04
CA ILE A 303 1.17 15.35 -28.33
C ILE A 303 1.77 14.27 -29.24
N SER A 304 2.71 13.47 -28.73
CA SER A 304 3.33 12.36 -29.47
C SER A 304 2.36 11.23 -29.85
N LEU A 305 1.19 11.15 -29.22
CA LEU A 305 0.13 10.17 -29.53
C LEU A 305 -0.87 10.69 -30.57
N LEU A 306 -0.89 12.00 -30.80
CA LEU A 306 -1.74 12.68 -31.78
C LEU A 306 -1.03 12.91 -33.13
N GLU A 307 0.31 12.87 -33.14
CA GLU A 307 1.17 12.86 -34.34
C GLU A 307 1.34 11.45 -34.93
#